data_AF-A0A2U2ZFH6-F1
#
_entry.id   AF-A0A2U2ZFH6-F1
#
_cell.length_a   1.000
_cell.length_b   1.000
_cell.length_c   1.000
_cell.angle_alpha   90.00
_cell.angle_beta   90.00
_cell.angle_gamma   90.00
#
_symmetry.space_group_name_H-M   'P 1'
#
loop_
_entity.id
_entity.type
_entity.pdbx_description
1 polymer ?
#
loop_
_entity_poly.entity_id
_entity_poly.type
_entity_poly.pdbx_seq_one_letter_code
_entity_poly.pdbx_strand_id
1 'polypeptide(L)'
;AWDSLLAKLIVTVRTRASALQRAARALDEFTVEGMATALPFHRAVVADPAFAPEVHGQDGPFTVHTRWIETEFVNEIKPFTAGPDGEAEAEADRETVVVEVGGKRLEVSLPASLGMSLARTGLAAGAKPKRRAAKRSGPAASGDALASPMQGTIVKVAVEEGQQVAEGDLVVVLEAMKMEQPLNAHRSGTVKGLSAEVGASVTSGAVICEIKD
;
A
#
# COMPACT_ATOMS: atom_id res chain seq x y z
N ALA A 1 9.50 3.06 18.31
CA ALA A 1 8.56 2.98 17.17
C ALA A 1 7.33 2.20 17.61
N TRP A 2 6.15 2.50 17.07
CA TRP A 2 4.91 1.76 17.33
C TRP A 2 4.65 0.83 16.13
N ASP A 3 3.88 -0.24 16.35
CA ASP A 3 3.43 -1.13 15.27
C ASP A 3 2.49 -0.36 14.31
N SER A 4 2.66 -0.59 13.02
CA SER A 4 1.80 -0.06 11.95
C SER A 4 0.38 -0.67 11.94
N LEU A 5 0.11 -1.71 12.74
CA LEU A 5 -1.21 -2.36 12.80
C LEU A 5 -2.29 -1.42 13.36
N LEU A 6 -3.25 -1.04 12.51
CA LEU A 6 -4.39 -0.20 12.91
C LEU A 6 -5.53 -1.00 13.56
N ALA A 7 -5.90 -2.14 12.99
CA ALA A 7 -7.07 -2.91 13.39
C ALA A 7 -6.97 -4.39 12.98
N LYS A 8 -7.80 -5.24 13.60
CA LYS A 8 -8.00 -6.64 13.22
C LYS A 8 -9.47 -6.86 12.84
N LEU A 9 -9.72 -7.21 11.58
CA LEU A 9 -11.05 -7.64 11.14
C LEU A 9 -11.17 -9.16 11.34
N ILE A 10 -12.04 -9.59 12.25
CA ILE A 10 -12.25 -11.01 12.57
C ILE A 10 -13.65 -11.42 12.12
N VAL A 11 -13.72 -12.48 11.30
CA VAL A 11 -14.98 -13.02 10.79
C VAL A 11 -15.16 -14.44 11.29
N THR A 12 -16.29 -14.70 11.94
CA THR A 12 -16.64 -16.02 12.49
C THR A 12 -17.97 -16.49 11.93
N VAL A 13 -17.96 -17.68 11.36
CA VAL A 13 -19.14 -18.42 10.87
C VAL A 13 -18.83 -19.92 10.90
N ARG A 14 -19.79 -20.76 10.48
CA ARG A 14 -19.68 -22.22 10.55
C ARG A 14 -18.76 -22.84 9.51
N THR A 15 -18.68 -22.27 8.31
CA THR A 15 -17.94 -22.85 7.18
C THR A 15 -16.96 -21.84 6.60
N ARG A 16 -15.86 -22.32 6.02
CA ARG A 16 -14.85 -21.47 5.39
C ARG A 16 -15.41 -20.67 4.21
N ALA A 17 -16.22 -21.31 3.35
CA ALA A 17 -16.87 -20.64 2.23
C ALA A 17 -17.73 -19.44 2.68
N SER A 18 -18.56 -19.63 3.72
CA SER A 18 -19.33 -18.51 4.29
C SER A 18 -18.44 -17.46 4.96
N ALA A 19 -17.27 -17.86 5.51
CA ALA A 19 -16.34 -16.94 6.15
C ALA A 19 -15.69 -16.04 5.10
N LEU A 20 -15.27 -16.61 3.97
CA LEU A 20 -14.71 -15.89 2.82
C LEU A 20 -15.72 -14.90 2.23
N GLN A 21 -16.96 -15.33 2.00
CA GLN A 21 -18.03 -14.45 1.50
C GLN A 21 -18.30 -13.28 2.46
N ARG A 22 -18.36 -13.56 3.78
CA ARG A 22 -18.58 -12.52 4.78
C ARG A 22 -17.36 -11.61 4.95
N ALA A 23 -16.14 -12.15 4.81
CA ALA A 23 -14.91 -11.39 4.84
C ALA A 23 -14.79 -10.46 3.64
N ALA A 24 -15.11 -10.93 2.43
CA ALA A 24 -15.14 -10.11 1.22
C ALA A 24 -16.10 -8.92 1.40
N ARG A 25 -17.33 -9.18 1.83
CA ARG A 25 -18.30 -8.11 2.14
C ARG A 25 -17.80 -7.14 3.21
N ALA A 26 -17.28 -7.66 4.32
CA ALA A 26 -16.80 -6.81 5.41
C ALA A 26 -15.59 -5.96 4.98
N LEU A 27 -14.70 -6.49 4.15
CA LEU A 27 -13.57 -5.75 3.59
C LEU A 27 -14.03 -4.71 2.56
N ASP A 28 -15.06 -4.97 1.76
CA ASP A 28 -15.64 -3.98 0.85
C ASP A 28 -16.26 -2.80 1.59
N GLU A 29 -16.91 -3.06 2.72
CA GLU A 29 -17.50 -2.03 3.59
C GLU A 29 -16.44 -1.31 4.47
N PHE A 30 -15.25 -1.88 4.65
CA PHE A 30 -14.21 -1.29 5.50
C PHE A 30 -13.46 -0.18 4.77
N THR A 31 -13.77 1.07 5.10
CA THR A 31 -13.10 2.28 4.58
C THR A 31 -12.14 2.89 5.59
N VAL A 32 -10.94 3.24 5.14
CA VAL A 32 -9.97 4.06 5.87
C VAL A 32 -9.46 5.13 4.92
N GLU A 33 -9.53 6.39 5.35
CA GLU A 33 -9.14 7.55 4.55
C GLU A 33 -7.91 8.25 5.16
N GLY A 34 -7.26 9.09 4.36
CA GLY A 34 -6.10 9.89 4.79
C GLY A 34 -4.77 9.14 4.84
N MET A 35 -4.73 7.83 4.60
CA MET A 35 -3.49 7.05 4.59
C MET A 35 -3.55 5.81 3.70
N ALA A 36 -2.38 5.34 3.29
CA ALA A 36 -2.24 4.04 2.64
C ALA A 36 -2.55 2.91 3.63
N THR A 37 -3.28 1.89 3.20
CA THR A 37 -3.62 0.72 4.02
C THR A 37 -3.45 -0.57 3.23
N ALA A 38 -3.39 -1.69 3.95
CA ALA A 38 -3.40 -3.03 3.36
C ALA A 38 -4.80 -3.51 2.91
N LEU A 39 -5.85 -2.68 3.04
CA LEU A 39 -7.21 -3.08 2.68
C LEU A 39 -7.36 -3.54 1.21
N PRO A 40 -6.80 -2.85 0.20
CA PRO A 40 -6.86 -3.33 -1.18
C PRO A 40 -6.21 -4.70 -1.37
N PHE A 41 -5.11 -4.96 -0.64
CA PHE A 41 -4.45 -6.27 -0.65
C PHE A 41 -5.32 -7.35 -0.01
N HIS A 42 -5.90 -7.09 1.16
CA HIS A 42 -6.80 -8.06 1.79
C HIS A 42 -8.03 -8.37 0.93
N ARG A 43 -8.60 -7.38 0.24
CA ARG A 43 -9.70 -7.58 -0.73
C ARG A 43 -9.28 -8.50 -1.88
N ALA A 44 -8.09 -8.28 -2.44
CA ALA A 44 -7.56 -9.13 -3.51
C ALA A 44 -7.37 -10.58 -3.02
N VAL A 45 -6.74 -10.77 -1.86
CA VAL A 45 -6.45 -12.12 -1.33
C VAL A 45 -7.71 -12.93 -1.03
N VAL A 46 -8.72 -12.36 -0.37
CA VAL A 46 -9.93 -13.14 -0.01
C VAL A 46 -10.75 -13.57 -1.23
N ALA A 47 -10.51 -12.96 -2.39
CA ALA A 47 -11.13 -13.27 -3.67
C ALA A 47 -10.20 -14.05 -4.61
N ASP A 48 -8.95 -14.30 -4.25
CA ASP A 48 -7.99 -15.00 -5.11
C ASP A 48 -8.30 -16.51 -5.17
N PRO A 49 -8.35 -17.16 -6.35
CA PRO A 49 -8.60 -18.60 -6.45
C PRO A 49 -7.61 -19.47 -5.67
N ALA A 50 -6.34 -19.07 -5.57
CA ALA A 50 -5.34 -19.80 -4.79
C ALA A 50 -5.67 -19.77 -3.30
N PHE A 51 -6.29 -18.70 -2.81
CA PHE A 51 -6.71 -18.58 -1.40
C PHE A 51 -8.13 -19.10 -1.17
N ALA A 52 -9.05 -18.89 -2.11
CA ALA A 52 -10.49 -19.09 -1.95
C ALA A 52 -11.07 -20.00 -3.05
N PRO A 53 -10.54 -21.21 -3.30
CA PRO A 53 -11.00 -22.06 -4.40
C PRO A 53 -12.50 -22.36 -4.32
N GLU A 54 -13.06 -22.45 -3.11
CA GLU A 54 -14.46 -22.84 -2.90
C GLU A 54 -15.45 -21.76 -3.37
N VAL A 55 -15.06 -20.48 -3.37
CA VAL A 55 -15.92 -19.41 -3.89
C VAL A 55 -15.85 -19.29 -5.42
N HIS A 56 -14.86 -19.94 -6.04
CA HIS A 56 -14.68 -20.06 -7.49
C HIS A 56 -15.19 -21.38 -8.07
N GLY A 57 -15.87 -22.21 -7.25
CA GLY A 57 -16.39 -23.50 -7.68
C GLY A 57 -15.30 -24.53 -8.00
N GLN A 58 -14.09 -24.35 -7.44
CA GLN A 58 -12.99 -25.30 -7.58
C GLN A 58 -13.01 -26.28 -6.40
N ASP A 59 -12.91 -27.57 -6.73
CA ASP A 59 -12.78 -28.64 -5.73
C ASP A 59 -11.30 -28.80 -5.34
N GLY A 60 -10.98 -28.66 -4.06
CA GLY A 60 -9.62 -28.85 -3.55
C GLY A 60 -9.24 -27.89 -2.42
N PRO A 61 -8.07 -28.11 -1.77
CA PRO A 61 -7.54 -27.17 -0.79
C PRO A 61 -7.07 -25.87 -1.45
N PHE A 62 -6.95 -24.80 -0.67
CA PHE A 62 -6.22 -23.60 -1.10
C PHE A 62 -4.76 -23.94 -1.41
N THR A 63 -4.13 -23.23 -2.35
CA THR A 63 -2.76 -23.48 -2.81
C THR A 63 -1.76 -22.44 -2.32
N VAL A 64 -2.18 -21.46 -1.52
CA VAL A 64 -1.27 -20.49 -0.91
C VAL A 64 -0.26 -21.17 0.03
N HIS A 65 0.98 -20.66 0.02
CA HIS A 65 2.08 -21.09 0.87
C HIS A 65 2.87 -19.86 1.35
N THR A 66 3.89 -20.06 2.19
CA THR A 66 4.65 -18.98 2.86
C THR A 66 5.41 -18.04 1.94
N ARG A 67 5.54 -18.38 0.65
CA ARG A 67 6.21 -17.56 -0.37
C ARG A 67 5.26 -17.10 -1.48
N TRP A 68 3.97 -17.43 -1.37
CA TRP A 68 3.01 -17.26 -2.46
C TRP A 68 2.87 -15.79 -2.88
N ILE A 69 2.91 -14.86 -1.91
CA ILE A 69 2.84 -13.42 -2.17
C ILE A 69 4.04 -12.96 -3.02
N GLU A 70 5.21 -13.54 -2.79
CA GLU A 70 6.47 -13.18 -3.45
C GLU A 70 6.69 -13.90 -4.78
N THR A 71 6.14 -15.11 -4.96
CA THR A 71 6.45 -15.97 -6.11
C THR A 71 5.31 -16.13 -7.10
N GLU A 72 4.05 -16.04 -6.65
CA GLU A 72 2.88 -16.44 -7.47
C GLU A 72 1.77 -15.38 -7.50
N PHE A 73 1.64 -14.54 -6.46
CA PHE A 73 0.63 -13.50 -6.42
C PHE A 73 0.89 -12.41 -7.47
N VAL A 74 -0.08 -12.20 -8.35
CA VAL A 74 -0.02 -11.16 -9.38
C VAL A 74 -0.55 -9.85 -8.78
N ASN A 75 0.37 -8.96 -8.42
CA ASN A 75 0.02 -7.70 -7.77
C ASN A 75 -0.48 -6.64 -8.78
N GLU A 76 -1.79 -6.57 -8.98
CA GLU A 76 -2.46 -5.52 -9.78
C GLU A 76 -2.99 -4.35 -8.93
N ILE A 77 -2.63 -4.29 -7.65
CA ILE A 77 -3.15 -3.29 -6.72
C ILE A 77 -2.57 -1.93 -7.06
N LYS A 78 -3.45 -0.95 -7.27
CA LYS A 78 -3.04 0.43 -7.55
C LYS A 78 -2.37 1.04 -6.31
N PRO A 79 -1.21 1.71 -6.46
CA PRO A 79 -0.59 2.43 -5.37
C PRO A 79 -1.55 3.48 -4.78
N PHE A 80 -1.53 3.64 -3.46
CA PHE A 80 -2.25 4.71 -2.81
C PHE A 80 -1.68 6.06 -3.26
N THR A 81 -2.56 6.93 -3.74
CA THR A 81 -2.26 8.34 -3.97
C THR A 81 -3.02 9.13 -2.92
N ALA A 82 -2.29 9.78 -2.01
CA ALA A 82 -2.92 10.82 -1.21
C ALA A 82 -3.49 11.85 -2.18
N GLY A 83 -4.78 12.20 -2.03
CA GLY A 83 -5.30 13.39 -2.70
C GLY A 83 -4.39 14.57 -2.33
N PRO A 84 -4.28 15.60 -3.20
CA PRO A 84 -3.53 16.81 -2.84
C PRO A 84 -3.96 17.23 -1.43
N ASP A 85 -2.98 17.34 -0.52
CA ASP A 85 -3.18 17.78 0.86
C ASP A 85 -4.18 18.92 0.84
N GLY A 86 -5.38 18.69 1.38
CA GLY A 86 -6.52 19.59 1.36
C GLY A 86 -6.27 20.91 0.61
N GLU A 87 -6.31 20.89 -0.72
CA GLU A 87 -6.85 22.06 -1.39
C GLU A 87 -8.25 22.15 -0.81
N ALA A 88 -8.45 23.15 0.06
CA ALA A 88 -9.67 23.46 0.78
C ALA A 88 -10.84 22.92 -0.02
N GLU A 89 -11.70 22.08 0.58
CA GLU A 89 -12.99 21.69 0.01
C GLU A 89 -13.47 22.87 -0.83
N ALA A 90 -13.35 22.75 -2.16
CA ALA A 90 -13.70 23.85 -3.02
C ALA A 90 -15.14 24.12 -2.66
N GLU A 91 -15.37 25.28 -2.02
CA GLU A 91 -16.58 25.65 -1.32
C GLU A 91 -17.74 25.14 -2.18
N ALA A 92 -18.41 24.07 -1.73
CA ALA A 92 -19.25 23.29 -2.63
C ALA A 92 -20.23 24.25 -3.30
N ASP A 93 -20.04 24.51 -4.60
CA ASP A 93 -20.64 25.66 -5.30
C ASP A 93 -22.13 25.71 -4.91
N ARG A 94 -22.54 26.79 -4.23
CA ARG A 94 -23.92 26.95 -3.82
C ARG A 94 -24.67 27.67 -4.92
N GLU A 95 -25.72 27.05 -5.43
CA GLU A 95 -26.61 27.67 -6.40
C GLU A 95 -27.83 28.24 -5.68
N THR A 96 -28.22 29.46 -6.03
CA THR A 96 -29.45 30.07 -5.51
C THR A 96 -30.57 29.82 -6.49
N VAL A 97 -31.60 29.08 -6.06
CA VAL A 97 -32.78 28.78 -6.87
C VAL A 97 -33.99 29.48 -6.25
N VAL A 98 -34.81 30.12 -7.10
CA VAL A 98 -36.08 30.71 -6.68
C VAL A 98 -37.16 29.64 -6.72
N VAL A 99 -37.71 29.28 -5.56
CA VAL A 99 -38.83 28.35 -5.41
C VAL A 99 -40.09 29.10 -5.01
N GLU A 100 -41.22 28.78 -5.63
CA GLU A 100 -42.52 29.35 -5.26
C GLU A 100 -43.22 28.44 -4.26
N VAL A 101 -43.50 28.96 -3.05
CA VAL A 101 -44.23 28.24 -2.01
C VAL A 101 -45.45 29.07 -1.62
N GLY A 102 -46.65 28.57 -1.89
CA GLY A 102 -47.90 29.24 -1.55
C GLY A 102 -48.10 30.60 -2.25
N GLY A 103 -47.68 30.72 -3.52
CA GLY A 103 -47.83 31.95 -4.31
C GLY A 103 -46.77 33.03 -4.06
N LYS A 104 -45.76 32.73 -3.24
CA LYS A 104 -44.65 33.64 -2.93
C LYS A 104 -43.32 33.05 -3.39
N ARG A 105 -42.50 33.86 -4.04
CA ARG A 105 -41.16 33.48 -4.52
C ARG A 105 -40.15 33.59 -3.38
N LEU A 106 -39.42 32.51 -3.11
CA LEU A 106 -38.41 32.38 -2.07
C LEU A 106 -37.07 31.99 -2.71
N GLU A 107 -36.01 32.72 -2.42
CA GLU A 107 -34.66 32.35 -2.82
C GLU A 107 -34.07 31.36 -1.81
N VAL A 108 -33.64 30.19 -2.30
CA VAL A 108 -33.02 29.15 -1.47
C VAL A 108 -31.65 28.79 -2.05
N SER A 109 -30.64 28.81 -1.19
CA SER A 109 -29.27 28.42 -1.53
C SER A 109 -29.08 26.92 -1.28
N LEU A 110 -28.75 26.16 -2.32
CA LEU A 110 -28.57 24.71 -2.29
C LEU A 110 -27.16 24.33 -2.75
N PRO A 111 -26.57 23.24 -2.25
CA PRO A 111 -25.36 22.68 -2.85
C PRO A 111 -25.62 22.31 -4.31
N ALA A 112 -24.72 22.67 -5.24
CA ALA A 112 -24.88 22.43 -6.68
C ALA A 112 -25.10 20.94 -7.03
N SER A 113 -24.62 20.02 -6.19
CA SER A 113 -24.88 18.59 -6.30
C SER A 113 -26.37 18.22 -6.21
N LEU A 114 -27.17 19.03 -5.51
CA LEU A 114 -28.61 18.83 -5.34
C LEU A 114 -29.45 19.56 -6.41
N GLY A 115 -28.94 20.68 -6.95
CA GLY A 115 -29.61 21.47 -8.01
C GLY A 115 -29.58 20.81 -9.40
N MET A 116 -28.52 20.05 -9.69
CA MET A 116 -28.22 19.52 -11.03
C MET A 116 -29.05 18.32 -11.51
N SER A 117 -30.04 17.85 -10.75
CA SER A 117 -30.94 16.76 -11.17
C SER A 117 -32.17 17.23 -11.96
N LEU A 118 -32.51 18.53 -11.89
CA LEU A 118 -33.72 19.08 -12.52
C LEU A 118 -33.50 19.77 -13.88
N ALA A 119 -32.26 19.96 -14.32
CA ALA A 119 -31.94 20.81 -15.48
C ALA A 119 -31.06 20.16 -16.56
N ARG A 120 -31.02 18.82 -16.67
CA ARG A 120 -30.26 18.14 -17.74
C ARG A 120 -31.14 17.63 -18.87
N THR A 121 -31.66 18.56 -19.67
CA THR A 121 -31.89 18.30 -21.10
C THR A 121 -31.09 19.30 -21.92
N GLY A 122 -29.94 18.86 -22.46
CA GLY A 122 -29.26 19.52 -23.56
C GLY A 122 -27.84 20.04 -23.30
N LEU A 123 -26.89 19.43 -24.02
CA LEU A 123 -25.62 20.00 -24.54
C LEU A 123 -24.48 20.22 -23.51
N ALA A 124 -23.45 19.35 -23.51
CA ALA A 124 -22.13 19.53 -24.19
C ALA A 124 -21.21 20.52 -23.44
N ALA A 125 -19.91 20.34 -23.24
CA ALA A 125 -18.88 19.47 -23.81
C ALA A 125 -17.71 19.37 -22.81
N GLY A 126 -16.92 18.31 -22.93
CA GLY A 126 -15.75 18.06 -22.09
C GLY A 126 -14.57 19.00 -22.38
N ALA A 127 -13.85 19.38 -21.33
CA ALA A 127 -12.53 19.98 -21.41
C ALA A 127 -11.47 19.02 -20.83
N LYS A 128 -10.42 18.72 -21.62
CA LYS A 128 -9.29 17.88 -21.20
C LYS A 128 -8.27 18.72 -20.41
N PRO A 129 -7.70 18.23 -19.29
CA PRO A 129 -6.66 18.96 -18.58
C PRO A 129 -5.26 18.72 -19.21
N LYS A 130 -4.45 19.78 -19.24
CA LYS A 130 -3.04 19.78 -19.67
C LYS A 130 -2.16 19.09 -18.62
N ARG A 131 -1.36 18.10 -19.04
CA ARG A 131 -0.28 17.51 -18.23
C ARG A 131 0.88 18.50 -18.07
N ARG A 132 1.26 18.81 -16.82
CA ARG A 132 2.61 19.30 -16.49
C ARG A 132 3.46 18.13 -16.04
N ALA A 133 4.68 18.05 -16.58
CA ALA A 133 5.65 17.03 -16.23
C ALA A 133 6.16 17.26 -14.80
N ALA A 134 6.00 16.25 -13.94
CA ALA A 134 6.57 16.24 -12.61
C ALA A 134 8.06 15.86 -12.69
N LYS A 135 8.90 16.75 -12.17
CA LYS A 135 10.33 16.52 -11.97
C LYS A 135 10.49 15.54 -10.81
N ARG A 136 11.02 14.33 -11.07
CA ARG A 136 11.35 13.36 -10.03
C ARG A 136 12.45 13.93 -9.13
N SER A 137 12.15 14.13 -7.86
CA SER A 137 13.13 14.20 -6.79
C SER A 137 12.90 13.01 -5.86
N GLY A 138 13.57 11.90 -6.15
CA GLY A 138 13.75 10.84 -5.17
C GLY A 138 14.89 11.22 -4.21
N PRO A 139 14.87 10.76 -2.95
CA PRO A 139 16.01 10.93 -2.06
C PRO A 139 17.18 10.11 -2.61
N ALA A 140 18.33 10.75 -2.78
CA ALA A 140 19.57 10.08 -3.10
C ALA A 140 20.09 9.37 -1.84
N ALA A 141 19.74 8.09 -1.69
CA ALA A 141 20.70 7.17 -1.11
C ALA A 141 21.79 6.97 -2.18
N SER A 142 23.05 7.16 -1.83
CA SER A 142 24.16 6.86 -2.73
C SER A 142 24.00 5.41 -3.23
N GLY A 143 24.22 5.16 -4.53
CA GLY A 143 24.04 3.84 -5.14
C GLY A 143 24.88 2.71 -4.51
N ASP A 144 25.81 3.07 -3.63
CA ASP A 144 26.73 2.16 -2.96
C ASP A 144 26.22 1.71 -1.58
N ALA A 145 25.30 2.45 -0.94
CA ALA A 145 24.88 2.15 0.43
C ALA A 145 23.84 1.02 0.48
N LEU A 146 24.19 -0.09 1.14
CA LEU A 146 23.25 -1.17 1.47
C LEU A 146 22.59 -0.87 2.81
N ALA A 147 21.33 -0.44 2.78
CA ALA A 147 20.57 -0.07 3.96
C ALA A 147 19.52 -1.13 4.35
N SER A 148 19.23 -1.23 5.65
CA SER A 148 18.16 -2.09 6.14
C SER A 148 16.78 -1.56 5.71
N PRO A 149 15.94 -2.35 5.03
CA PRO A 149 14.60 -1.90 4.64
C PRO A 149 13.66 -1.79 5.85
N MET A 150 13.97 -2.46 6.96
CA MET A 150 13.11 -2.56 8.13
C MET A 150 13.88 -2.39 9.44
N GLN A 151 13.14 -2.20 10.54
CA GLN A 151 13.72 -2.29 11.88
C GLN A 151 13.83 -3.76 12.29
N GLY A 152 14.97 -4.17 12.83
CA GLY A 152 15.21 -5.55 13.25
C GLY A 152 16.50 -5.71 14.05
N THR A 153 16.85 -6.96 14.37
CA THR A 153 18.10 -7.32 15.04
C THR A 153 18.96 -8.17 14.11
N ILE A 154 20.25 -7.91 14.02
CA ILE A 154 21.16 -8.73 13.21
C ILE A 154 21.37 -10.07 13.92
N VAL A 155 20.97 -11.18 13.30
CA VAL A 155 21.17 -12.53 13.88
C VAL A 155 22.37 -13.24 13.28
N LYS A 156 22.81 -12.82 12.09
CA LYS A 156 23.97 -13.38 11.41
C LYS A 156 24.62 -12.35 10.51
N VAL A 157 25.95 -12.32 10.51
CA VAL A 157 26.77 -11.62 9.53
C VAL A 157 27.48 -12.67 8.69
N ALA A 158 27.32 -12.60 7.36
CA ALA A 158 27.80 -13.61 6.42
C ALA A 158 29.04 -13.15 5.62
N VAL A 159 29.46 -11.89 5.79
CA VAL A 159 30.60 -11.27 5.09
C VAL A 159 31.53 -10.55 6.06
N GLU A 160 32.76 -10.32 5.63
CA GLU A 160 33.78 -9.57 6.36
C GLU A 160 34.05 -8.20 5.71
N GLU A 161 34.57 -7.26 6.49
CA GLU A 161 35.04 -5.97 5.98
C GLU A 161 36.16 -6.20 4.94
N GLY A 162 36.04 -5.57 3.76
CA GLY A 162 36.98 -5.74 2.66
C GLY A 162 36.75 -7.00 1.80
N GLN A 163 35.73 -7.81 2.09
CA GLN A 163 35.40 -8.99 1.27
C GLN A 163 34.77 -8.60 -0.07
N GLN A 164 35.12 -9.32 -1.14
CA GLN A 164 34.45 -9.22 -2.42
C GLN A 164 33.14 -10.02 -2.42
N VAL A 165 32.05 -9.38 -2.85
CA VAL A 165 30.72 -9.99 -2.98
C VAL A 165 30.19 -9.80 -4.39
N ALA A 166 29.38 -10.75 -4.86
CA ALA A 166 28.59 -10.63 -6.07
C ALA A 166 27.18 -10.11 -5.76
N GLU A 167 26.52 -9.52 -6.75
CA GLU A 167 25.09 -9.20 -6.66
C GLU A 167 24.28 -10.44 -6.26
N GLY A 168 23.44 -10.30 -5.24
CA GLY A 168 22.62 -11.37 -4.69
C GLY A 168 23.27 -12.16 -3.56
N ASP A 169 24.57 -11.98 -3.26
CA ASP A 169 25.22 -12.65 -2.14
C ASP A 169 24.65 -12.21 -0.80
N LEU A 170 24.59 -13.14 0.16
CA LEU A 170 24.08 -12.85 1.50
C LEU A 170 25.09 -11.99 2.28
N VAL A 171 24.64 -10.85 2.81
CA VAL A 171 25.47 -9.94 3.63
C VAL A 171 25.18 -10.14 5.11
N VAL A 172 23.92 -9.97 5.51
CA VAL A 172 23.45 -10.20 6.89
C VAL A 172 22.08 -10.85 6.90
N VAL A 173 21.69 -11.45 8.02
CA VAL A 173 20.32 -11.89 8.28
C VAL A 173 19.76 -11.04 9.42
N LEU A 174 18.59 -10.45 9.19
CA LEU A 174 17.85 -9.65 10.15
C LEU A 174 16.71 -10.48 10.73
N GLU A 175 16.50 -10.40 12.03
CA GLU A 175 15.29 -10.90 12.69
C GLU A 175 14.37 -9.72 12.99
N ALA A 176 13.15 -9.80 12.47
CA ALA A 176 12.07 -8.88 12.81
C ALA A 176 10.76 -9.66 12.85
N MET A 177 9.87 -9.32 13.79
CA MET A 177 8.55 -9.94 13.91
C MET A 177 8.59 -11.49 13.99
N LYS A 178 9.62 -12.05 14.65
CA LYS A 178 9.89 -13.51 14.78
C LYS A 178 10.19 -14.23 13.45
N MET A 179 10.60 -13.47 12.44
CA MET A 179 10.96 -13.98 11.13
C MET A 179 12.38 -13.54 10.79
N GLU A 180 13.16 -14.47 10.24
CA GLU A 180 14.47 -14.18 9.68
C GLU A 180 14.34 -13.74 8.23
N GLN A 181 14.96 -12.60 7.90
CA GLN A 181 14.96 -12.03 6.57
C GLN A 181 16.40 -11.81 6.10
N PRO A 182 16.83 -12.46 5.00
CA PRO A 182 18.16 -12.25 4.45
C PRO A 182 18.25 -10.86 3.79
N LEU A 183 19.36 -10.16 4.03
CA LEU A 183 19.74 -8.95 3.34
C LEU A 183 20.90 -9.27 2.39
N ASN A 184 20.62 -9.19 1.09
CA ASN A 184 21.55 -9.56 0.04
C ASN A 184 22.20 -8.32 -0.58
N ALA A 185 23.37 -8.51 -1.17
CA ALA A 185 24.10 -7.49 -1.90
C ALA A 185 23.29 -7.02 -3.12
N HIS A 186 23.04 -5.72 -3.22
CA HIS A 186 22.31 -5.12 -4.34
C HIS A 186 23.18 -4.93 -5.60
N ARG A 187 24.49 -5.14 -5.48
CA ARG A 187 25.47 -5.07 -6.55
C ARG A 187 26.72 -5.87 -6.19
N SER A 188 27.55 -6.17 -7.18
CA SER A 188 28.90 -6.71 -6.96
C SER A 188 29.87 -5.60 -6.50
N GLY A 189 30.85 -5.96 -5.68
CA GLY A 189 31.90 -5.04 -5.22
C GLY A 189 32.60 -5.51 -3.94
N THR A 190 33.37 -4.64 -3.33
CA THR A 190 34.03 -4.82 -2.04
C THR A 190 33.19 -4.20 -0.93
N VAL A 191 32.95 -4.95 0.15
CA VAL A 191 32.27 -4.46 1.36
C VAL A 191 33.16 -3.46 2.08
N LYS A 192 32.62 -2.26 2.36
CA LYS A 192 33.28 -1.23 3.17
C LYS A 192 32.36 -0.67 4.24
N GLY A 193 32.92 -0.31 5.39
CA GLY A 193 32.19 0.30 6.50
C GLY A 193 31.12 -0.62 7.09
N LEU A 194 31.40 -1.91 7.20
CA LEU A 194 30.50 -2.90 7.80
C LEU A 194 30.28 -2.58 9.28
N SER A 195 29.12 -2.01 9.59
CA SER A 195 28.71 -1.67 10.96
C SER A 195 27.76 -2.72 11.55
N ALA A 196 27.88 -3.97 11.11
CA ALA A 196 26.99 -5.07 11.47
C ALA A 196 27.58 -5.95 12.58
N GLU A 197 26.93 -5.99 13.74
CA GLU A 197 27.29 -6.88 14.84
C GLU A 197 26.11 -7.79 15.18
N VAL A 198 26.38 -9.09 15.42
CA VAL A 198 25.33 -10.03 15.84
C VAL A 198 24.75 -9.60 17.18
N GLY A 199 23.42 -9.48 17.24
CA GLY A 199 22.66 -8.98 18.38
C GLY A 199 22.38 -7.47 18.34
N ALA A 200 23.01 -6.71 17.43
CA ALA A 200 22.75 -5.27 17.31
C ALA A 200 21.37 -4.99 16.69
N SER A 201 20.66 -4.01 17.25
CA SER A 201 19.40 -3.52 16.69
C SER A 201 19.66 -2.45 15.62
N VAL A 202 18.98 -2.59 14.48
CA VAL A 202 19.04 -1.66 13.35
C VAL A 202 17.67 -1.05 13.10
N THR A 203 17.62 0.22 12.72
CA THR A 203 16.39 0.90 12.29
C THR A 203 16.19 0.79 10.78
N SER A 204 14.96 0.99 10.30
CA SER A 204 14.71 1.14 8.86
C SER A 204 15.52 2.32 8.31
N GLY A 205 16.16 2.12 7.16
CA GLY A 205 17.06 3.07 6.51
C GLY A 205 18.47 3.14 7.10
N ALA A 206 18.78 2.39 8.16
CA ALA A 206 20.15 2.33 8.68
C ALA A 206 21.08 1.65 7.67
N VAL A 207 22.20 2.30 7.34
CA VAL A 207 23.22 1.74 6.45
C VAL A 207 23.96 0.63 7.19
N ILE A 208 24.05 -0.55 6.56
CA ILE A 208 24.73 -1.74 7.10
C ILE A 208 26.19 -1.77 6.63
N CYS A 209 26.41 -1.50 5.34
CA CYS A 209 27.70 -1.33 4.71
C CYS A 209 27.55 -0.58 3.37
N GLU A 210 28.68 -0.20 2.78
CA GLU A 210 28.76 0.25 1.39
C GLU A 210 29.38 -0.85 0.53
N ILE A 211 28.85 -1.04 -0.69
CA ILE A 211 29.43 -1.93 -1.69
C ILE A 211 30.00 -1.06 -2.81
N LYS A 212 31.33 -1.02 -2.90
CA LYS A 212 32.07 -0.22 -3.88
C LYS A 212 32.80 -1.10 -4.88
N ASP A 213 33.02 -0.59 -6.09
CA ASP A 213 33.86 -1.27 -7.09
C ASP A 213 35.32 -1.43 -6.64
#